data_AF-A0A7K4AGG2-F1
#
_entry.id   AF-A0A7K4AGG2-F1
#
_cell.length_a   1.000
_cell.length_b   1.000
_cell.length_c   1.000
_cell.angle_alpha   90.00
_cell.angle_beta   90.00
_cell.angle_gamma   90.00
#
_symmetry.space_group_name_H-M   'P 1'
#
loop_
_entity.id
_entity.type
_entity.pdbx_description
1 polymer ?
#
loop_
_entity_poly.entity_id
_entity_poly.type
_entity_poly.pdbx_seq_one_letter_code
_entity_poly.pdbx_strand_id
1 'polypeptide(L)' 'MKKKYLEIGLSTGLVLLMIILILGAQMTLPAGERGSSFAIIILLFIVAMGIVGLKLDDM' A
#
# COMPACT_ATOMS: atom_id res chain seq x y z
N MET A 1 23.62 -4.52 -4.54
CA MET A 1 22.87 -5.71 -4.06
C MET A 1 21.98 -5.40 -2.86
N LYS A 2 22.48 -4.89 -1.71
CA LYS A 2 21.65 -4.59 -0.52
C LYS A 2 20.46 -3.65 -0.79
N LYS A 3 20.66 -2.55 -1.53
CA LYS A 3 19.59 -1.59 -1.89
C LYS A 3 18.43 -2.25 -2.66
N LYS A 4 18.76 -3.09 -3.64
CA LYS A 4 17.79 -3.81 -4.48
C LYS A 4 16.92 -4.79 -3.68
N TYR A 5 17.50 -5.52 -2.73
CA TYR A 5 16.72 -6.37 -1.82
C TYR A 5 15.83 -5.55 -0.88
N LEU A 6 16.27 -4.35 -0.50
CA LEU A 6 15.53 -3.44 0.37
C LEU A 6 14.34 -2.81 -0.37
N GLU A 7 14.51 -2.40 -1.63
CA GLU A 7 13.42 -1.98 -2.52
C GLU A 7 12.38 -3.09 -2.71
N ILE A 8 12.83 -4.32 -3.00
CA ILE A 8 11.94 -5.47 -3.19
C ILE A 8 11.18 -5.76 -1.89
N GLY A 9 11.86 -5.73 -0.74
CA GLY A 9 11.23 -5.94 0.57
C GLY A 9 10.20 -4.86 0.89
N LEU A 10 10.52 -3.58 0.66
CA LEU A 10 9.59 -2.47 0.89
C LEU A 10 8.40 -2.51 -0.06
N SER A 11 8.62 -2.73 -1.35
CA SER A 11 7.55 -2.82 -2.34
C SER A 11 6.61 -4.00 -2.05
N THR A 12 7.18 -5.17 -1.77
CA THR A 12 6.40 -6.37 -1.46
C THR A 12 5.63 -6.21 -0.15
N GLY A 13 6.27 -5.65 0.89
CA GLY A 13 5.63 -5.39 2.18
C GLY A 13 4.50 -4.36 2.11
N LEU A 14 4.70 -3.28 1.34
CA LEU A 14 3.67 -2.29 1.07
C LEU A 14 2.44 -2.93 0.40
N VAL A 15 2.64 -3.74 -0.65
CA VAL A 15 1.53 -4.43 -1.34
C VAL A 15 0.79 -5.36 -0.38
N LEU A 16 1.51 -6.10 0.46
CA LEU A 16 0.93 -6.97 1.49
C LEU A 16 0.05 -6.18 2.47
N LEU A 17 0.52 -5.03 2.92
CA LEU A 17 -0.22 -4.12 3.79
C LEU A 17 -1.49 -3.59 3.12
N MET A 18 -1.41 -3.21 1.84
CA MET A 18 -2.57 -2.79 1.05
C MET A 18 -3.63 -3.89 0.96
N ILE A 19 -3.23 -5.13 0.69
CA ILE A 19 -4.15 -6.28 0.61
C ILE A 19 -4.86 -6.48 1.95
N ILE A 20 -4.13 -6.43 3.07
CA ILE A 20 -4.73 -6.58 4.42
C ILE A 20 -5.75 -5.47 4.68
N LEU A 21 -5.45 -4.22 4.33
CA LEU A 21 -6.39 -3.10 4.49
C LEU A 21 -7.64 -3.27 3.63
N ILE A 22 -7.49 -3.70 2.38
CA ILE A 22 -8.61 -3.97 1.47
C ILE A 22 -9.51 -5.08 2.03
N LEU A 23 -8.91 -6.19 2.47
CA LEU A 23 -9.66 -7.30 3.07
C LEU A 23 -10.36 -6.87 4.35
N GLY A 24 -9.67 -6.15 5.23
CA GLY A 24 -10.24 -5.61 6.47
C GLY A 24 -11.44 -4.73 6.18
N ALA A 25 -11.31 -3.77 5.25
CA ALA A 25 -12.40 -2.89 4.84
C ALA A 25 -13.59 -3.66 4.25
N GLN A 26 -13.34 -4.69 3.43
CA GLN A 26 -14.42 -5.51 2.87
C GLN A 26 -15.17 -6.33 3.94
N MET A 27 -14.48 -6.77 4.99
CA MET A 27 -15.06 -7.55 6.08
C MET A 27 -15.83 -6.68 7.08
N THR A 28 -15.41 -5.42 7.30
CA THR A 28 -16.01 -4.55 8.33
C THR A 28 -17.04 -3.57 7.77
N LEU A 29 -16.94 -3.17 6.50
CA LEU A 29 -17.79 -2.12 5.96
C LEU A 29 -19.03 -2.65 5.22
N PRO A 30 -20.16 -1.93 5.33
CA PRO A 30 -21.37 -2.23 4.58
C PRO A 30 -21.13 -2.10 3.06
N ALA A 31 -21.86 -2.89 2.27
CA ALA A 31 -21.64 -3.02 0.82
C ALA A 31 -21.61 -1.68 0.06
N GLY A 32 -22.39 -0.68 0.50
CA GLY A 32 -22.44 0.65 -0.11
C GLY A 32 -21.15 1.48 0.07
N GLU A 33 -20.36 1.21 1.09
CA GLU A 33 -19.14 1.98 1.41
C GLU A 33 -17.85 1.30 0.95
N ARG A 34 -17.92 0.01 0.56
CA ARG A 34 -16.75 -0.79 0.13
C ARG A 34 -16.04 -0.18 -1.08
N GLY A 35 -16.79 0.34 -2.05
CA GLY A 35 -16.20 0.94 -3.26
C GLY A 35 -15.41 2.22 -2.97
N SER A 36 -15.97 3.12 -2.16
CA SER A 36 -15.29 4.34 -1.72
C SER A 36 -14.04 4.01 -0.89
N SER A 37 -14.16 3.04 0.02
CA SER A 37 -13.05 2.61 0.88
C SER A 37 -11.91 1.98 0.09
N PHE A 38 -12.23 1.19 -0.93
CA PHE A 38 -11.23 0.67 -1.85
C PHE A 38 -10.47 1.81 -2.55
N ALA A 39 -11.17 2.81 -3.09
CA ALA A 39 -10.54 3.95 -3.75
C ALA A 39 -9.62 4.73 -2.80
N ILE A 40 -10.04 4.95 -1.55
CA ILE A 40 -9.23 5.62 -0.52
C ILE A 40 -7.96 4.81 -0.20
N ILE A 41 -8.08 3.49 -0.01
CA ILE A 41 -6.94 2.63 0.31
C ILE A 41 -5.91 2.63 -0.83
N ILE A 42 -6.38 2.55 -2.08
CA ILE A 42 -5.50 2.65 -3.26
C ILE A 42 -4.81 4.03 -3.33
N LEU A 43 -5.55 5.10 -3.06
CA LEU A 43 -5.00 6.45 -3.09
C LEU A 43 -3.89 6.64 -2.04
N LEU A 44 -4.13 6.18 -0.80
CA LEU A 44 -3.13 6.16 0.26
C LEU A 44 -1.92 5.30 -0.11
N PHE A 45 -2.15 4.15 -0.75
CA PHE A 45 -1.09 3.27 -1.20
C PHE A 45 -0.17 3.93 -2.23
N ILE A 46 -0.74 4.60 -3.24
CA ILE A 46 0.03 5.31 -4.27
C ILE A 46 0.90 6.39 -3.64
N VAL A 47 0.34 7.19 -2.72
CA VAL A 47 1.09 8.23 -2.00
C VAL A 47 2.22 7.62 -1.17
N ALA A 48 1.95 6.54 -0.43
CA ALA A 48 2.95 5.85 0.38
C ALA A 48 4.08 5.27 -0.47
N MET A 49 3.76 4.60 -1.59
CA MET A 49 4.73 4.09 -2.56
C MET A 49 5.59 5.21 -3.15
N GLY A 50 4.98 6.34 -3.52
CA GLY A 50 5.71 7.50 -4.02
C GLY A 50 6.72 8.04 -3.01
N ILE A 51 6.30 8.23 -1.76
CA ILE A 51 7.19 8.70 -0.67
C ILE A 51 8.31 7.71 -0.39
N VAL A 52 7.98 6.41 -0.35
CA VAL A 52 8.97 5.35 -0.11
C VAL A 52 9.98 5.28 -1.25
N GLY A 53 9.53 5.40 -2.51
CA GLY A 53 10.41 5.47 -3.67
C GLY A 53 11.36 6.66 -3.61
N LEU A 54 10.85 7.86 -3.29
CA LEU A 54 11.68 9.06 -3.12
C LEU A 54 12.72 8.89 -1.99
N LYS A 55 12.33 8.31 -0.85
CA LYS A 55 13.25 8.05 0.27
C LYS A 55 14.30 6.99 -0.07
N LEU A 56 13.96 6.01 -0.89
CA LEU A 56 14.90 4.97 -1.34
C LEU A 56 15.94 5.53 -2.33
N ASP A 57 15.58 6.52 -3.13
CA ASP A 57 16.49 7.22 -4.05
C ASP A 57 17.47 8.14 -3.30
N ASP A 58 16.99 8.80 -2.23
CA ASP A 58 17.81 9.66 -1.36
C ASP A 58 18.84 8.88 -0.50
N MET A 59 18.67 7.57 -0.31
CA MET A 59 19.53 6.68 0.50
C MET A 59 20.54 5.93 -0.37
#